data_AF-A0A922X3P9-F1
#
_entry.id   AF-A0A922X3P9-F1
#
_cell.length_a   1.000
_cell.length_b   1.000
_cell.length_c   1.000
_cell.angle_alpha   90.00
_cell.angle_beta   90.00
_cell.angle_gamma   90.00
#
_symmetry.space_group_name_H-M   'P 1'
#
loop_
_entity.id
_entity.type
_entity.pdbx_description
1 polymer ?
#
loop_
_entity_poly.entity_id
_entity_poly.type
_entity_poly.pdbx_seq_one_letter_code
_entity_poly.pdbx_strand_id
1 'polypeptide(L)'
;MTQPDQDQEVLPLSKTRRKQAMAELQALGEELVALSADRIKKIDIPEQLREAVREAQRMTRLDEAKRRQIQYIGRLMRDVDPEPIRSALALVRGESAGETAKLHRLENLRTQFLADEKVLHEIATMYPGADLQHLRSLRRSALKEQEQNKPPRSYRAIFQALKALKALESGDGSDTDDGAEETHEHE
;
A
#
# COMPACT_ATOMS: atom_id res chain seq x y z
N MET A 1 -55.54 20.63 9.26
CA MET A 1 -54.89 19.37 8.88
C MET A 1 -55.31 19.13 7.43
N THR A 2 -54.45 19.35 6.45
CA THR A 2 -53.40 18.41 6.04
C THR A 2 -52.37 19.17 5.20
N GLN A 3 -51.09 19.09 5.58
CA GLN A 3 -49.97 19.54 4.75
C GLN A 3 -49.79 18.52 3.61
N PRO A 4 -49.70 18.91 2.33
CA PRO A 4 -49.36 17.99 1.26
C PRO A 4 -47.85 17.66 1.34
N ASP A 5 -47.58 16.37 1.22
CA ASP A 5 -46.28 15.73 1.28
C ASP A 5 -45.24 16.39 0.36
N GLN A 6 -44.06 16.64 0.92
CA GLN A 6 -42.88 17.03 0.17
C GLN A 6 -42.34 15.78 -0.54
N ASP A 7 -42.92 15.46 -1.70
CA ASP A 7 -42.31 14.54 -2.65
C ASP A 7 -41.00 15.16 -3.14
N GLN A 8 -39.92 14.73 -2.51
CA GLN A 8 -38.56 15.07 -2.89
C GLN A 8 -38.30 14.44 -4.27
N GLU A 9 -38.56 15.20 -5.34
CA GLU A 9 -38.28 14.82 -6.73
C GLU A 9 -36.81 14.44 -6.89
N VAL A 10 -36.53 13.14 -6.81
CA VAL A 10 -35.22 12.57 -7.13
C VAL A 10 -35.09 12.59 -8.65
N LEU A 11 -34.55 13.70 -9.19
CA LEU A 11 -34.30 13.88 -10.62
C LEU A 11 -33.67 12.60 -11.22
N PRO A 12 -34.21 12.05 -12.32
CA PRO A 12 -33.68 10.83 -12.92
C PRO A 12 -32.24 11.05 -13.41
N LEU A 13 -31.29 10.40 -12.75
CA LEU A 13 -29.88 10.38 -13.13
C LEU A 13 -29.75 10.05 -14.64
N SER A 14 -29.16 10.98 -15.40
CA SER A 14 -28.80 10.82 -16.82
C SER A 14 -28.20 9.43 -17.08
N LYS A 15 -28.53 8.82 -18.23
CA LYS A 15 -28.02 7.49 -18.65
C LYS A 15 -26.50 7.36 -18.47
N THR A 16 -25.76 8.46 -18.61
CA THR A 16 -24.31 8.54 -18.38
C THR A 16 -23.92 8.34 -16.92
N ARG A 17 -24.64 8.94 -15.97
CA ARG A 17 -24.38 8.80 -14.52
C ARG A 17 -24.68 7.40 -14.01
N ARG A 18 -25.73 6.75 -14.53
CA ARG A 18 -26.02 5.33 -14.20
C ARG A 18 -24.89 4.40 -14.66
N LYS A 19 -24.32 4.64 -15.84
CA LYS A 19 -23.16 3.88 -16.34
C LYS A 19 -21.91 4.12 -15.47
N GLN A 20 -21.67 5.36 -15.05
CA GLN A 20 -20.55 5.70 -14.15
C GLN A 20 -20.70 5.02 -12.78
N ALA A 21 -21.88 5.12 -12.16
CA ALA A 21 -22.15 4.46 -10.88
C ALA A 21 -21.95 2.93 -10.96
N MET A 22 -22.34 2.30 -12.07
CA MET A 22 -22.09 0.88 -12.28
C MET A 22 -20.60 0.55 -12.42
N ALA A 23 -19.83 1.38 -13.13
CA ALA A 23 -18.39 1.20 -13.24
C ALA A 23 -17.68 1.37 -11.90
N GLU A 24 -18.13 2.33 -11.07
CA GLU A 24 -17.61 2.54 -9.72
C GLU A 24 -17.87 1.33 -8.80
N LEU A 25 -19.08 0.78 -8.79
CA LEU A 25 -19.40 -0.41 -7.99
C LEU A 25 -18.56 -1.61 -8.40
N GLN A 26 -18.31 -1.77 -9.70
CA GLN A 26 -17.47 -2.85 -10.19
C GLN A 26 -15.99 -2.64 -9.82
N ALA A 27 -15.47 -1.42 -9.90
CA ALA A 27 -14.14 -1.08 -9.42
C ALA A 27 -13.98 -1.33 -7.92
N LEU A 28 -14.98 -0.97 -7.10
CA LEU A 28 -14.98 -1.28 -5.67
C LEU A 28 -14.94 -2.79 -5.40
N GLY A 29 -15.69 -3.58 -6.18
CA GLY A 29 -15.65 -5.04 -6.09
C GLY A 29 -14.28 -5.62 -6.46
N GLU A 30 -13.62 -5.07 -7.47
CA GLU A 30 -12.25 -5.47 -7.86
C GLU A 30 -11.23 -5.12 -6.76
N GLU A 31 -11.32 -3.92 -6.19
CA GLU A 31 -10.46 -3.51 -5.08
C GLU A 31 -10.69 -4.35 -3.82
N LEU A 32 -11.94 -4.73 -3.55
CA LEU A 32 -12.29 -5.62 -2.45
C LEU A 32 -11.61 -6.99 -2.59
N VAL A 33 -11.51 -7.53 -3.80
CA VAL A 33 -10.80 -8.79 -4.08
C VAL A 33 -9.29 -8.65 -3.87
N ALA A 34 -8.72 -7.46 -4.07
CA ALA A 34 -7.30 -7.19 -3.84
C ALA A 34 -6.93 -7.01 -2.37
N LEU A 35 -7.90 -6.83 -1.46
CA LEU A 35 -7.65 -6.74 -0.03
C LEU A 35 -7.25 -8.08 0.59
N SER A 36 -6.52 -8.04 1.72
CA SER A 36 -6.22 -9.26 2.47
C SER A 36 -7.48 -9.84 3.13
N ALA A 37 -7.49 -11.16 3.31
CA ALA A 37 -8.63 -11.88 3.92
C ALA A 37 -8.98 -11.35 5.32
N ASP A 38 -7.99 -10.89 6.09
CA ASP A 38 -8.21 -10.36 7.44
C ASP A 38 -8.85 -8.97 7.44
N ARG A 39 -8.59 -8.16 6.42
CA ARG A 39 -9.31 -6.89 6.26
C ARG A 39 -10.75 -7.12 5.83
N ILE A 40 -11.00 -8.07 4.92
CA ILE A 40 -12.35 -8.43 4.48
C ILE A 40 -13.22 -8.94 5.64
N LYS A 41 -12.65 -9.71 6.59
CA LYS A 41 -13.36 -10.16 7.80
C LYS A 41 -13.86 -9.00 8.68
N LYS A 42 -13.17 -7.86 8.66
CA LYS A 42 -13.54 -6.67 9.45
C LYS A 42 -14.62 -5.81 8.78
N ILE A 43 -14.90 -6.04 7.50
CA ILE A 43 -15.96 -5.32 6.77
C ILE A 43 -17.26 -6.09 6.96
N ASP A 44 -18.29 -5.39 7.38
CA ASP A 44 -19.64 -5.95 7.46
C ASP A 44 -20.21 -6.09 6.04
N ILE A 45 -20.11 -7.30 5.49
CA ILE A 45 -20.61 -7.66 4.16
C ILE A 45 -21.42 -8.95 4.25
N PRO A 46 -22.44 -9.13 3.38
CA PRO A 46 -23.20 -10.37 3.31
C PRO A 46 -22.30 -11.57 2.99
N GLU A 47 -22.66 -12.75 3.51
CA GLU A 47 -21.86 -13.96 3.35
C GLU A 47 -21.67 -14.33 1.86
N GLN A 48 -22.69 -14.12 1.02
CA GLN A 48 -22.59 -14.37 -0.42
C GLN A 48 -21.47 -13.55 -1.09
N LEU A 49 -21.33 -12.27 -0.71
CA LEU A 49 -20.27 -11.40 -1.23
C LEU A 49 -18.91 -11.86 -0.71
N ARG A 50 -18.85 -12.26 0.56
CA ARG A 50 -17.63 -12.76 1.21
C ARG A 50 -17.11 -14.05 0.57
N GLU A 51 -17.99 -15.00 0.29
CA GLU A 51 -17.66 -16.25 -0.40
C GLU A 51 -17.17 -15.97 -1.83
N ALA A 52 -17.89 -15.13 -2.57
CA ALA A 52 -17.53 -14.78 -3.95
C ALA A 52 -16.13 -14.14 -4.03
N VAL A 53 -15.80 -13.25 -3.08
CA VAL A 53 -14.49 -12.61 -2.97
C VAL A 53 -13.39 -13.63 -2.64
N ARG A 54 -13.61 -14.53 -1.68
CA ARG A 54 -12.62 -15.58 -1.33
C ARG A 54 -12.34 -16.51 -2.50
N GLU A 55 -13.36 -16.86 -3.26
CA GLU A 55 -13.23 -17.66 -4.48
C GLU A 55 -12.38 -16.92 -5.54
N ALA A 56 -12.65 -15.64 -5.78
CA ALA A 56 -11.86 -14.81 -6.69
C ALA A 56 -10.39 -14.67 -6.28
N GLN A 57 -10.09 -14.69 -4.98
CA GLN A 57 -8.74 -14.63 -4.43
C GLN A 57 -7.94 -15.92 -4.66
N ARG A 58 -8.61 -17.08 -4.63
CA ARG A 58 -7.98 -18.38 -4.90
C ARG A 58 -7.65 -18.57 -6.38
N MET A 59 -8.36 -17.89 -7.27
CA MET A 59 -8.13 -17.95 -8.72
C MET A 59 -6.88 -17.15 -9.13
N THR A 60 -6.12 -17.69 -10.09
CA THR A 60 -4.93 -17.05 -10.64
C THR A 60 -5.28 -15.85 -11.52
N ARG A 61 -4.36 -14.86 -11.63
CA ARG A 61 -4.62 -13.58 -12.34
C ARG A 61 -4.92 -13.73 -13.83
N LEU A 62 -4.56 -14.86 -14.45
CA LEU A 62 -4.73 -15.11 -15.89
C LEU A 62 -6.02 -15.87 -16.23
N ASP A 63 -6.85 -16.19 -15.23
CA ASP A 63 -8.02 -17.03 -15.45
C ASP A 63 -9.21 -16.21 -15.90
N GLU A 64 -9.81 -16.58 -17.03
CA GLU A 64 -11.10 -16.04 -17.47
C GLU A 64 -12.18 -16.23 -16.40
N ALA A 65 -12.07 -17.32 -15.61
CA ALA A 65 -12.91 -17.57 -14.44
C ALA A 65 -12.84 -16.44 -13.42
N LYS A 66 -11.65 -15.91 -13.11
CA LYS A 66 -11.48 -14.78 -12.18
C LYS A 66 -12.18 -13.52 -12.69
N ARG A 67 -12.05 -13.25 -13.99
CA ARG A 67 -12.72 -12.10 -14.63
C ARG A 67 -14.24 -12.21 -14.55
N ARG A 68 -14.79 -13.41 -14.75
CA ARG A 68 -16.24 -13.68 -14.60
C ARG A 68 -16.67 -13.56 -13.13
N GLN A 69 -15.85 -14.02 -12.19
CA GLN A 69 -16.11 -13.89 -10.77
C GLN A 69 -16.13 -12.42 -10.33
N ILE A 70 -15.21 -11.58 -10.82
CA ILE A 70 -15.22 -10.13 -10.54
C ILE A 70 -16.49 -9.46 -11.11
N GLN A 71 -16.98 -9.88 -12.27
CA GLN A 71 -18.25 -9.39 -12.80
C GLN A 71 -19.45 -9.82 -11.95
N TYR A 72 -19.42 -11.05 -11.43
CA TYR A 72 -20.44 -11.54 -10.49
C TYR A 72 -20.42 -10.75 -9.18
N ILE A 73 -19.24 -10.48 -8.63
CA ILE A 73 -19.05 -9.59 -7.47
C ILE A 73 -19.61 -8.20 -7.76
N GLY A 74 -19.31 -7.61 -8.92
CA GLY A 74 -19.87 -6.32 -9.34
C GLY A 74 -21.41 -6.33 -9.45
N ARG A 75 -22.02 -7.48 -9.78
CA ARG A 75 -23.47 -7.66 -9.74
C ARG A 75 -23.99 -7.69 -8.30
N LEU A 76 -23.35 -8.43 -7.41
CA LEU A 76 -23.69 -8.51 -5.98
C LEU A 76 -23.55 -7.15 -5.28
N MET A 77 -22.55 -6.36 -5.68
CA MET A 77 -22.31 -4.99 -5.17
C MET A 77 -23.49 -4.03 -5.38
N ARG A 78 -24.47 -4.37 -6.23
CA ARG A 78 -25.69 -3.56 -6.45
C ARG A 78 -26.76 -3.78 -5.39
N ASP A 79 -26.71 -4.91 -4.72
CA ASP A 79 -27.71 -5.35 -3.74
C ASP A 79 -27.23 -5.14 -2.30
N VAL A 80 -26.02 -4.57 -2.12
CA VAL A 80 -25.39 -4.31 -0.82
C VAL A 80 -25.12 -2.83 -0.64
N ASP A 81 -25.01 -2.38 0.61
CA ASP A 81 -24.55 -1.02 0.92
C ASP A 81 -23.04 -0.90 0.61
N PRO A 82 -22.64 -0.03 -0.35
CA PRO A 82 -21.24 0.16 -0.67
C PRO A 82 -20.49 1.03 0.36
N GLU A 83 -21.17 1.71 1.29
CA GLU A 83 -20.54 2.69 2.19
C GLU A 83 -19.51 2.07 3.16
N PRO A 84 -19.77 0.93 3.83
CA PRO A 84 -18.77 0.26 4.66
C PRO A 84 -17.54 -0.19 3.86
N ILE A 85 -17.76 -0.63 2.60
CA ILE A 85 -16.70 -1.07 1.69
C ILE A 85 -15.85 0.12 1.26
N ARG A 86 -16.47 1.26 0.90
CA ARG A 86 -15.78 2.51 0.56
C ARG A 86 -14.94 3.01 1.73
N SER A 87 -15.50 3.00 2.94
CA SER A 87 -14.78 3.42 4.16
C SER A 87 -13.56 2.55 4.43
N ALA A 88 -13.72 1.23 4.35
CA ALA A 88 -12.61 0.30 4.53
C ALA A 88 -11.52 0.48 3.47
N LEU A 89 -11.90 0.67 2.20
CA LEU A 89 -10.96 0.95 1.12
C LEU A 89 -10.25 2.30 1.29
N ALA A 90 -10.95 3.32 1.78
CA ALA A 90 -10.35 4.63 2.06
C ALA A 90 -9.27 4.55 3.16
N LEU A 91 -9.51 3.76 4.22
CA LEU A 91 -8.51 3.50 5.25
C LEU A 91 -7.27 2.80 4.68
N VAL A 92 -7.46 1.75 3.87
CA VAL A 92 -6.35 1.03 3.23
C VAL A 92 -5.56 1.91 2.27
N ARG A 93 -6.26 2.73 1.46
CA ARG A 93 -5.62 3.70 0.56
C ARG A 93 -4.85 4.76 1.35
N GLY A 94 -5.42 5.22 2.47
CA GLY A 94 -4.78 6.18 3.36
C GLY A 94 -3.51 5.62 4.01
N GLU A 95 -3.57 4.40 4.54
CA GLU A 95 -2.39 3.66 5.02
C GLU A 95 -1.34 3.49 3.91
N SER A 96 -1.75 3.02 2.73
CA SER A 96 -0.84 2.82 1.58
C SER A 96 -0.20 4.12 1.11
N ALA A 97 -0.95 5.21 1.05
CA ALA A 97 -0.43 6.54 0.71
C ALA A 97 0.53 7.04 1.79
N GLY A 98 0.22 6.78 3.06
CA GLY A 98 1.10 7.06 4.20
C GLY A 98 2.43 6.30 4.12
N GLU A 99 2.38 4.99 3.88
CA GLU A 99 3.57 4.14 3.70
C GLU A 99 4.40 4.58 2.49
N THR A 100 3.75 4.88 1.36
CA THR A 100 4.44 5.41 0.17
C THR A 100 5.11 6.76 0.47
N ALA A 101 4.43 7.66 1.20
CA ALA A 101 5.01 8.93 1.60
C ALA A 101 6.18 8.76 2.57
N LYS A 102 6.13 7.78 3.49
CA LYS A 102 7.25 7.43 4.37
C LYS A 102 8.46 6.94 3.55
N LEU A 103 8.22 6.07 2.57
CA LEU A 103 9.27 5.58 1.65
C LEU A 103 9.91 6.74 0.87
N HIS A 104 9.11 7.61 0.26
CA HIS A 104 9.64 8.77 -0.46
C HIS A 104 10.41 9.73 0.45
N ARG A 105 9.99 9.92 1.70
CA ARG A 105 10.75 10.71 2.69
C ARG A 105 12.12 10.10 2.97
N LEU A 106 12.21 8.77 3.12
CA LEU A 106 13.48 8.07 3.31
C LEU A 106 14.38 8.18 2.07
N GLU A 107 13.81 8.07 0.87
CA GLU A 107 14.55 8.24 -0.38
C GLU A 107 15.12 9.66 -0.54
N ASN A 108 14.33 10.67 -0.18
CA ASN A 108 14.76 12.06 -0.17
C ASN A 108 15.87 12.28 0.86
N LEU A 109 15.72 11.75 2.07
CA LEU A 109 16.73 11.85 3.14
C LEU A 109 18.05 11.19 2.72
N ARG A 110 18.00 10.00 2.12
CA ARG A 110 19.19 9.33 1.54
C ARG A 110 19.87 10.20 0.48
N THR A 111 19.09 10.76 -0.44
CA THR A 111 19.61 11.58 -1.54
C THR A 111 20.29 12.84 -0.99
N GLN A 112 19.68 13.49 0.00
CA GLN A 112 20.26 14.63 0.70
C GLN A 112 21.52 14.24 1.47
N PHE A 113 21.52 13.10 2.17
CA PHE A 113 22.70 12.60 2.89
C PHE A 113 23.88 12.27 1.97
N LEU A 114 23.61 11.75 0.77
CA LEU A 114 24.67 11.53 -0.21
C LEU A 114 25.28 12.87 -0.67
N ALA A 115 24.44 13.89 -0.89
CA ALA A 115 24.87 15.21 -1.34
C ALA A 115 25.59 16.04 -0.26
N ASP A 116 25.07 16.08 0.97
CA ASP A 116 25.61 16.87 2.08
C ASP A 116 25.81 16.01 3.34
N GLU A 117 27.04 16.04 3.87
CA GLU A 117 27.39 15.35 5.11
C GLU A 117 26.70 15.96 6.34
N LYS A 118 26.27 17.23 6.27
CA LYS A 118 25.57 17.89 7.38
C LYS A 118 24.27 17.19 7.77
N VAL A 119 23.61 16.52 6.82
CA VAL A 119 22.40 15.71 7.04
C VAL A 119 22.67 14.58 8.04
N LEU A 120 23.92 14.15 8.22
CA LEU A 120 24.28 13.20 9.27
C LEU A 120 23.96 13.72 10.68
N HIS A 121 24.11 15.02 10.92
CA HIS A 121 23.79 15.63 12.20
C HIS A 121 22.27 15.65 12.45
N GLU A 122 21.48 15.87 11.40
CA GLU A 122 20.03 15.76 11.45
C GLU A 122 19.60 14.32 11.77
N ILE A 123 20.24 13.33 11.12
CA ILE A 123 20.02 11.90 11.41
C ILE A 123 20.42 11.57 12.85
N ALA A 124 21.54 12.10 13.36
CA ALA A 124 21.96 11.89 14.75
C ALA A 124 20.97 12.48 15.76
N THR A 125 20.35 13.61 15.42
CA THR A 125 19.34 14.28 16.27
C THR A 125 18.01 13.54 16.24
N MET A 126 17.59 13.06 15.06
CA MET A 126 16.35 12.28 14.89
C MET A 126 16.47 10.86 15.45
N TYR A 127 17.63 10.23 15.34
CA TYR A 127 17.87 8.84 15.70
C TYR A 127 19.12 8.73 16.59
N PRO A 128 19.00 8.96 17.92
CA PRO A 128 20.14 8.94 18.84
C PRO A 128 20.81 7.55 18.98
N GLY A 129 20.14 6.48 18.54
CA GLY A 129 20.71 5.12 18.48
C GLY A 129 21.36 4.76 17.13
N ALA A 130 21.49 5.70 16.20
CA ALA A 130 22.05 5.41 14.88
C ALA A 130 23.56 5.18 14.91
N ASP A 131 24.03 4.17 14.18
CA ASP A 131 25.46 3.99 13.92
C ASP A 131 25.95 5.01 12.87
N LEU A 132 26.31 6.19 13.35
CA LEU A 132 26.82 7.30 12.54
C LEU A 132 28.13 6.94 11.82
N GLN A 133 28.94 6.04 12.40
CA GLN A 133 30.21 5.64 11.82
C GLN A 133 29.98 4.73 10.62
N HIS A 134 29.03 3.79 10.74
CA HIS A 134 28.60 2.96 9.63
C HIS A 134 28.00 3.80 8.49
N LEU A 135 27.11 4.76 8.80
CA LEU A 135 26.53 5.65 7.79
C LEU A 135 27.59 6.49 7.04
N ARG A 136 28.60 7.02 7.75
CA ARG A 136 29.74 7.72 7.13
C ARG A 136 30.53 6.80 6.19
N SER A 137 30.77 5.56 6.60
CA SER A 137 31.46 4.56 5.77
C SER A 137 30.68 4.29 4.49
N LEU A 138 29.37 4.02 4.60
CA LEU A 138 28.49 3.77 3.47
C LEU A 138 28.42 4.96 2.51
N ARG A 139 28.38 6.20 3.01
CA ARG A 139 28.40 7.40 2.17
C ARG A 139 29.67 7.49 1.31
N ARG A 140 30.84 7.29 1.92
CA ARG A 140 32.12 7.31 1.19
C ARG A 140 32.18 6.23 0.11
N SER A 141 31.71 5.02 0.44
CA SER A 141 31.63 3.93 -0.53
C SER A 141 30.63 4.22 -1.65
N ALA A 142 29.47 4.82 -1.35
CA ALA A 142 28.48 5.21 -2.34
C ALA A 142 28.98 6.29 -3.31
N LEU A 143 29.70 7.31 -2.81
CA LEU A 143 30.34 8.32 -3.66
C LEU A 143 31.39 7.69 -4.58
N LYS A 144 32.23 6.81 -4.04
CA LYS A 144 33.25 6.09 -4.81
C LYS A 144 32.63 5.15 -5.84
N GLU A 145 31.53 4.48 -5.52
CA GLU A 145 30.77 3.65 -6.47
C GLU A 145 30.18 4.49 -7.61
N GLN A 146 29.64 5.68 -7.30
CA GLN A 146 29.08 6.61 -8.28
C GLN A 146 30.15 7.17 -9.22
N GLU A 147 31.31 7.57 -8.69
CA GLU A 147 32.47 8.02 -9.48
C GLU A 147 32.99 6.91 -10.40
N GLN A 148 32.95 5.66 -9.94
CA GLN A 148 33.46 4.50 -10.68
C GLN A 148 32.42 3.84 -11.59
N ASN A 149 31.21 4.41 -11.72
CA ASN A 149 30.07 3.82 -12.44
C ASN A 149 29.79 2.36 -12.04
N LYS A 150 30.01 2.02 -10.77
CA LYS A 150 29.77 0.70 -10.22
C LYS A 150 28.31 0.51 -9.80
N PRO A 151 27.83 -0.73 -9.67
CA PRO A 151 26.50 -0.99 -9.13
C PRO A 151 26.32 -0.30 -7.76
N PRO A 152 25.19 0.40 -7.53
CA PRO A 152 24.98 1.25 -6.36
C PRO A 152 24.62 0.42 -5.11
N ARG A 153 25.53 -0.44 -4.66
CA ARG A 153 25.36 -1.33 -3.51
C ARG A 153 25.30 -0.53 -2.21
N SER A 154 26.25 0.37 -2.01
CA SER A 154 26.31 1.21 -0.82
C SER A 154 25.14 2.18 -0.74
N TYR A 155 24.65 2.68 -1.88
CA TYR A 155 23.45 3.50 -1.96
C TYR A 155 22.18 2.76 -1.50
N ARG A 156 22.05 1.47 -1.87
CA ARG A 156 20.96 0.61 -1.37
C ARG A 156 21.13 0.31 0.12
N ALA A 157 22.35 0.10 0.59
CA ALA A 157 22.65 -0.15 2.00
C ALA A 157 22.29 1.05 2.90
N ILE A 158 22.53 2.29 2.45
CA ILE A 158 22.10 3.50 3.19
C ILE A 158 20.59 3.50 3.39
N PHE A 159 19.81 3.17 2.36
CA PHE A 159 18.34 3.09 2.49
C PHE A 159 17.91 2.06 3.53
N GLN A 160 18.52 0.86 3.51
CA GLN A 160 18.19 -0.19 4.48
C GLN A 160 18.55 0.21 5.91
N ALA A 161 19.71 0.86 6.10
CA ALA A 161 20.09 1.38 7.41
C ALA A 161 19.09 2.43 7.92
N LEU A 162 18.69 3.40 7.08
CA LEU A 162 17.69 4.42 7.45
C LEU A 162 16.31 3.80 7.73
N LYS A 163 15.90 2.78 6.97
CA LYS A 163 14.65 2.05 7.20
C LYS A 163 14.68 1.31 8.54
N ALA A 164 15.78 0.63 8.87
CA ALA A 164 15.95 -0.08 10.13
C ALA A 164 15.89 0.88 11.33
N LEU A 165 16.51 2.05 11.24
CA LEU A 165 16.45 3.08 12.29
C LEU A 165 15.02 3.59 12.51
N LYS A 166 14.25 3.77 11.43
CA LYS A 166 12.85 4.19 11.54
C LYS A 166 11.95 3.10 12.14
N ALA A 167 12.21 1.83 11.83
CA ALA A 167 11.49 0.70 12.42
C ALA A 167 11.73 0.60 13.93
N LEU A 168 12.99 0.77 14.36
CA LEU A 168 13.37 0.81 15.78
C LEU A 168 12.69 1.96 16.56
N GLU A 169 12.52 3.12 15.94
CA GLU A 169 11.80 4.26 16.55
C GLU A 169 10.29 4.02 16.65
N SER A 170 9.70 3.36 15.66
CA SER A 170 8.24 3.20 15.56
C SER A 170 7.70 2.10 16.49
N GLY A 171 8.57 1.36 17.19
CA GLY A 171 8.18 0.23 18.04
C GLY A 171 7.48 -0.89 17.28
N ASP A 172 7.51 -0.86 15.95
CA ASP A 172 6.85 -1.83 15.07
C ASP A 172 7.80 -3.00 14.88
N GLY A 173 7.84 -3.86 15.90
CA GLY A 173 8.43 -5.19 15.84
C GLY A 173 7.56 -6.13 15.00
N SER A 174 7.29 -5.78 13.74
CA SER A 174 6.71 -6.73 12.80
C SER A 174 7.82 -7.69 12.38
N ASP A 175 7.98 -8.75 13.16
CA ASP A 175 8.55 -10.00 12.68
C ASP A 175 7.83 -10.38 11.39
N THR A 176 8.56 -10.30 10.29
CA THR A 176 8.43 -11.27 9.22
C THR A 176 9.84 -11.67 8.86
N ASP A 177 10.35 -12.59 9.68
CA ASP A 177 11.04 -13.78 9.22
C ASP A 177 10.44 -14.25 7.88
N ASP A 178 11.17 -14.02 6.79
CA ASP A 178 11.14 -14.91 5.63
C ASP A 178 12.58 -15.36 5.45
N GLY A 179 12.75 -16.67 5.54
CA GLY A 179 13.98 -17.33 5.92
C GLY A 179 15.13 -17.21 4.91
N ALA A 180 16.31 -17.32 5.52
CA ALA A 180 17.52 -18.00 5.05
C ALA A 180 17.27 -19.10 3.98
N GLU A 181 18.16 -19.42 3.03
CA GLU A 181 19.61 -19.66 3.07
C GLU A 181 20.18 -19.47 1.65
N GLU A 182 21.35 -18.84 1.46
CA GLU A 182 22.66 -19.51 1.31
C GLU A 182 22.66 -20.52 0.14
N THR A 183 23.27 -20.25 -1.02
CA THR A 183 24.71 -20.42 -1.28
C THR A 183 24.95 -20.24 -2.79
N HIS A 184 25.97 -19.48 -3.19
CA HIS A 184 27.01 -19.97 -4.11
C HIS A 184 28.18 -18.97 -4.16
N GLU A 185 29.26 -19.34 -3.46
CA GLU A 185 30.62 -18.88 -3.68
C GLU A 185 31.10 -19.31 -5.08
N HIS A 186 31.73 -18.40 -5.83
CA HIS A 186 33.11 -18.52 -6.35
C HIS A 186 33.52 -19.86 -6.97
N GLU A 187 33.78 -19.85 -8.29
CA GLU A 187 35.15 -19.92 -8.83
C GLU A 187 35.24 -19.17 -10.17
#